data_AF-A0A973LM29-F1
#
_entry.id   AF-A0A973LM29-F1
#
_cell.length_a   1.000
_cell.length_b   1.000
_cell.length_c   1.000
_cell.angle_alpha   90.00
_cell.angle_beta   90.00
_cell.angle_gamma   90.00
#
_symmetry.space_group_name_H-M   'P 1'
#
loop_
_entity.id
_entity.type
_entity.pdbx_description
1 polymer ?
#
loop_
_entity_poly.entity_id
_entity_poly.type
_entity_poly.pdbx_seq_one_letter_code
_entity_poly.pdbx_strand_id
1 'polypeptide(L)'
;MTTVTSRDDLELESAYEPPRTDAERRLAGIWSAKLGVAPVGVEDDFFELGGDSLLAADVQFAIDREFGFEVPAWALFLSPTIAELAAVIGSPATLDHA
;
A
#
# COMPACT_ATOMS: atom_id res chain seq x y z
N MET A 1 31.50 -15.55 -18.35
CA MET A 1 30.23 -14.81 -18.27
C MET A 1 29.56 -15.21 -16.98
N THR A 2 29.86 -14.49 -15.90
CA THR A 2 29.29 -14.76 -14.58
C THR A 2 28.11 -13.82 -14.42
N THR A 3 26.90 -14.36 -14.48
CA THR A 3 25.68 -13.60 -14.20
C THR A 3 25.75 -13.18 -12.74
N VAL A 4 25.92 -11.87 -12.51
CA VAL A 4 25.61 -11.24 -11.24
C VAL A 4 24.11 -11.43 -11.05
N THR A 5 23.73 -12.27 -10.10
CA THR A 5 22.38 -12.28 -9.54
C THR A 5 22.13 -10.88 -9.01
N SER A 6 21.34 -10.14 -9.78
CA SER A 6 20.88 -8.80 -9.49
C SER A 6 20.04 -8.84 -8.21
N ARG A 7 19.94 -7.70 -7.56
CA ARG A 7 19.32 -7.47 -6.25
C ARG A 7 17.78 -7.55 -6.35
N ASP A 8 17.26 -8.66 -6.88
CA ASP A 8 15.86 -8.86 -7.25
C ASP A 8 15.23 -10.11 -6.58
N ASP A 9 15.98 -10.83 -5.73
CA ASP A 9 15.49 -11.98 -4.95
C ASP A 9 15.07 -11.59 -3.52
N LEU A 10 14.32 -10.48 -3.38
CA LEU A 10 13.48 -10.32 -2.19
C LEU A 10 12.28 -11.24 -2.41
N GLU A 11 12.39 -12.48 -1.94
CA GLU A 11 11.27 -13.43 -1.86
C GLU A 11 10.22 -12.82 -0.91
N LEU A 12 9.36 -11.97 -1.45
CA LEU A 12 8.10 -11.65 -0.80
C LEU A 12 7.34 -12.97 -0.73
N GLU A 13 7.10 -13.44 0.50
CA GLU A 13 6.45 -14.74 0.78
C GLU A 13 4.99 -14.78 0.27
N SER A 14 4.48 -13.63 -0.18
CA SER A 14 3.19 -13.47 -0.87
C SER A 14 3.36 -13.48 -2.38
N ALA A 15 2.58 -14.31 -3.08
CA ALA A 15 2.59 -14.35 -4.54
C ALA A 15 2.13 -13.00 -5.09
N TYR A 16 3.02 -12.30 -5.80
CA TYR A 16 2.73 -11.00 -6.40
C TYR A 16 1.36 -10.98 -7.10
N GLU A 17 0.47 -10.13 -6.60
CA GLU A 17 -0.88 -10.00 -7.15
C GLU A 17 -1.12 -8.58 -7.71
N PRO A 18 -1.41 -8.43 -9.01
CA PRO A 18 -1.52 -7.10 -9.61
C PRO A 18 -2.80 -6.36 -9.17
N PRO A 19 -2.77 -5.02 -9.12
CA PRO A 19 -3.94 -4.21 -8.78
C PRO A 19 -5.07 -4.35 -9.79
N ARG A 20 -6.24 -4.73 -9.28
CA ARG A 20 -7.49 -5.02 -9.98
C ARG A 20 -8.30 -3.73 -10.20
N THR A 21 -8.35 -2.84 -9.21
CA THR A 21 -9.17 -1.61 -9.26
C THR A 21 -8.34 -0.33 -9.45
N ASP A 22 -8.99 0.79 -9.83
CA ASP A 22 -8.32 2.09 -9.93
C ASP A 22 -7.80 2.59 -8.57
N ALA A 23 -8.53 2.29 -7.49
CA ALA A 23 -8.09 2.61 -6.13
C ALA A 23 -6.81 1.84 -5.77
N GLU A 24 -6.80 0.52 -6.00
CA GLU A 24 -5.60 -0.31 -5.78
C GLU A 24 -4.42 0.15 -6.61
N ARG A 25 -4.62 0.54 -7.88
CA ARG A 25 -3.54 1.08 -8.73
C ARG A 25 -2.92 2.35 -8.16
N ARG A 26 -3.74 3.27 -7.65
CA ARG A 26 -3.27 4.51 -7.03
C ARG A 26 -2.53 4.23 -5.73
N LEU A 27 -3.08 3.36 -4.88
CA LEU A 27 -2.45 2.94 -3.63
C LEU A 27 -1.11 2.25 -3.87
N ALA A 28 -1.05 1.30 -4.81
CA ALA A 28 0.18 0.64 -5.22
C ALA A 28 1.24 1.64 -5.70
N GLY A 29 0.81 2.67 -6.44
CA GLY A 29 1.69 3.77 -6.86
C GLY A 29 2.25 4.59 -5.70
N ILE A 30 1.41 4.94 -4.72
CA ILE A 30 1.82 5.66 -3.51
C ILE A 30 2.84 4.83 -2.72
N TRP A 31 2.54 3.54 -2.51
CA TRP A 31 3.42 2.64 -1.77
C TRP A 31 4.75 2.44 -2.47
N SER A 32 4.72 2.19 -3.78
CA SER A 32 5.94 2.03 -4.57
C SER A 32 6.82 3.28 -4.50
N ALA A 33 6.21 4.47 -4.55
CA ALA A 33 6.93 5.73 -4.45
C ALA A 33 7.52 5.99 -3.05
N LYS A 34 6.86 5.52 -1.98
CA LYS A 34 7.26 5.76 -0.59
C LYS A 34 8.25 4.71 -0.06
N LEU A 35 8.01 3.44 -0.37
CA LEU A 35 8.88 2.32 0.02
C LEU A 35 10.06 2.14 -0.93
N GLY A 36 9.99 2.69 -2.15
CA GLY A 36 11.02 2.50 -3.17
C GLY A 36 11.07 1.08 -3.73
N VAL A 37 10.02 0.29 -3.50
CA VAL A 37 9.86 -1.08 -4.03
C VAL A 37 8.87 -1.07 -5.19
N ALA A 38 9.18 -1.79 -6.27
CA ALA A 38 8.26 -1.99 -7.38
C ALA A 38 8.62 -3.30 -8.10
N PRO A 39 7.64 -4.15 -8.45
CA PRO A 39 6.20 -3.94 -8.28
C PRO A 39 5.70 -4.28 -6.87
N VAL A 40 4.68 -3.56 -6.39
CA VAL A 40 3.95 -3.87 -5.14
C VAL A 40 2.66 -4.59 -5.50
N GLY A 41 2.46 -5.78 -4.94
CA GLY A 41 1.26 -6.58 -5.05
C GLY A 41 0.16 -6.11 -4.09
N VAL A 42 -1.10 -6.38 -4.41
CA VAL A 42 -2.22 -5.90 -3.60
C VAL A 42 -2.37 -6.58 -2.24
N GLU A 43 -1.83 -7.80 -2.13
CA GLU A 43 -1.78 -8.62 -0.91
C GLU A 43 -0.44 -8.48 -0.19
N ASP A 44 0.47 -7.60 -0.66
CA ASP A 44 1.71 -7.34 0.07
C ASP A 44 1.42 -6.49 1.30
N ASP A 45 1.97 -6.88 2.44
CA ASP A 45 1.84 -6.14 3.68
C ASP A 45 2.82 -4.96 3.72
N PHE A 46 2.31 -3.78 4.03
CA PHE A 46 3.10 -2.55 4.08
C PHE A 46 4.31 -2.63 5.02
N PHE A 47 4.15 -3.27 6.18
CA PHE A 47 5.19 -3.41 7.20
C PHE A 47 6.19 -4.51 6.82
N GLU A 48 5.76 -5.58 6.15
CA GLU A 48 6.66 -6.61 5.61
C GLU A 48 7.55 -6.06 4.49
N LEU A 49 7.04 -5.11 3.69
CA LEU A 49 7.82 -4.38 2.67
C LEU A 49 8.85 -3.40 3.27
N GLY A 50 8.94 -3.29 4.59
CA GLY A 50 9.85 -2.38 5.29
C GLY A 50 9.22 -1.02 5.62
N GLY A 51 7.90 -0.91 5.60
CA GLY A 51 7.17 0.25 6.09
C GLY A 51 7.35 0.44 7.60
N ASP A 52 7.51 1.69 8.02
CA ASP A 52 7.58 2.10 9.43
C ASP A 52 6.47 3.10 9.77
N SER A 53 6.34 3.48 11.05
CA SER A 53 5.31 4.43 11.51
C SER A 53 5.38 5.80 10.84
N LEU A 54 6.57 6.28 10.47
CA LEU A 54 6.75 7.56 9.79
C LEU A 54 6.30 7.45 8.33
N LEU A 55 6.70 6.39 7.64
CA LEU A 55 6.25 6.11 6.27
C LEU A 55 4.73 5.88 6.21
N ALA A 56 4.16 5.21 7.20
CA ALA A 56 2.71 5.00 7.30
C ALA A 56 1.95 6.34 7.36
N ALA A 57 2.40 7.28 8.21
CA ALA A 57 1.81 8.62 8.27
C ALA A 57 1.97 9.37 6.94
N ASP A 58 3.15 9.27 6.32
CA ASP A 58 3.45 9.89 5.03
C ASP A 58 2.59 9.33 3.88
N VAL A 59 2.30 8.03 3.90
CA VAL A 59 1.40 7.34 2.99
C VAL A 59 -0.03 7.79 3.23
N GLN A 60 -0.48 7.85 4.48
CA GLN A 60 -1.80 8.34 4.85
C GLN A 60 -2.04 9.75 4.30
N PHE A 61 -1.12 10.70 4.50
CA PHE A 61 -1.22 12.04 3.92
C PHE A 61 -1.26 12.04 2.39
N ALA A 62 -0.55 11.12 1.74
CA ALA A 62 -0.60 11.00 0.29
C ALA A 62 -1.96 10.47 -0.19
N ILE A 63 -2.53 9.49 0.52
CA ILE A 63 -3.87 8.95 0.26
C ILE A 63 -4.93 10.04 0.46
N ASP A 64 -4.86 10.80 1.56
CA ASP A 64 -5.82 11.87 1.85
C ASP A 64 -5.87 12.90 0.73
N ARG A 65 -4.71 13.26 0.17
CA ARG A 65 -4.62 14.19 -0.96
C ARG A 65 -5.07 13.59 -2.29
N GLU A 66 -4.83 12.29 -2.51
CA GLU A 66 -5.19 11.60 -3.75
C GLU A 66 -6.69 11.31 -3.84
N PHE A 67 -7.31 10.93 -2.73
CA PHE A 67 -8.73 10.54 -2.66
C PHE A 67 -9.65 11.65 -2.13
N GLY A 68 -9.10 12.70 -1.51
CA GLY A 68 -9.83 13.88 -1.08
C GLY A 68 -10.63 13.73 0.22
N PHE A 69 -10.30 12.74 1.05
CA PHE A 69 -10.88 12.54 2.38
C PHE A 69 -9.82 11.99 3.33
N GLU A 70 -9.99 12.24 4.64
CA GLU A 70 -9.05 11.78 5.66
C GLU A 70 -9.27 10.28 5.94
N VAL A 71 -8.25 9.48 5.67
CA VAL A 71 -8.17 8.09 6.11
C VAL A 71 -7.62 8.08 7.54
N PRO A 72 -8.27 7.43 8.50
CA PRO A 72 -7.76 7.40 9.86
C PRO A 72 -6.46 6.60 9.94
N ALA A 73 -5.53 7.04 10.80
CA ALA A 73 -4.21 6.41 10.92
C ALA A 73 -4.27 4.93 11.29
N TRP A 74 -5.30 4.52 12.03
CA TRP A 74 -5.51 3.12 12.40
C TRP A 74 -5.95 2.23 11.23
N ALA A 75 -6.45 2.80 10.11
CA ALA A 75 -6.88 2.00 8.96
C ALA A 75 -5.71 1.23 8.34
N LEU A 76 -4.53 1.83 8.25
CA LEU A 76 -3.35 1.16 7.70
C LEU A 76 -2.82 0.05 8.63
N PHE A 77 -3.08 0.14 9.94
CA PHE A 77 -2.75 -0.94 10.88
C PHE A 77 -3.79 -2.07 10.89
N LEU A 78 -5.05 -1.76 10.59
CA LEU A 78 -6.13 -2.75 10.53
C LEU A 78 -6.20 -3.45 9.16
N SER A 79 -5.76 -2.75 8.12
CA SER A 79 -5.77 -3.14 6.73
C SER A 79 -4.41 -2.83 6.13
N PRO A 80 -3.37 -3.60 6.48
CA PRO A 80 -1.99 -3.34 6.09
C PRO A 80 -1.68 -3.74 4.65
N THR A 81 -2.67 -4.20 3.88
CA THR A 81 -2.58 -4.54 2.45
C THR A 81 -3.33 -3.52 1.60
N ILE A 82 -2.95 -3.39 0.32
CA ILE A 82 -3.62 -2.48 -0.61
C ILE A 82 -5.05 -2.94 -0.88
N ALA A 83 -5.30 -4.25 -1.00
CA ALA A 83 -6.64 -4.78 -1.24
C ALA A 83 -7.61 -4.43 -0.11
N GLU A 84 -7.20 -4.62 1.14
CA GLU A 84 -8.03 -4.28 2.30
C GLU A 84 -8.22 -2.78 2.44
N LEU A 85 -7.14 -1.99 2.29
CA LEU A 85 -7.23 -0.53 2.38
C LEU A 85 -8.11 0.05 1.27
N ALA A 86 -8.03 -0.49 0.06
CA ALA A 86 -8.91 -0.14 -1.05
C ALA A 86 -10.37 -0.49 -0.76
N ALA A 87 -10.65 -1.59 -0.06
CA ALA A 87 -12.01 -1.96 0.33
C ALA A 87 -12.61 -0.99 1.37
N VAL A 88 -11.78 -0.47 2.28
CA VAL A 88 -12.17 0.56 3.26
C VAL A 88 -12.43 1.90 2.57
N ILE A 89 -11.53 2.33 1.68
CA ILE A 89 -11.61 3.60 0.93
C ILE A 89 -12.76 3.56 -0.11
N GLY A 90 -12.96 2.42 -0.77
CA GLY A 90 -13.95 2.21 -1.81
C GLY A 90 -15.37 1.95 -1.28
N SER A 91 -15.52 1.72 0.03
CA SER A 91 -16.82 1.66 0.69
C SER A 91 -17.19 3.06 1.22
N PRO A 92 -18.11 3.80 0.60
CA PRO A 92 -18.65 5.05 1.15
C PRO A 92 -19.52 4.83 2.40
N ALA A 93 -19.38 3.69 3.09
CA ALA A 93 -20.15 3.36 4.27
C ALA A 93 -19.56 4.09 5.49
N THR A 94 -19.95 5.36 5.62
CA THR A 94 -20.08 6.03 6.92
C THR A 94 -18.74 6.26 7.65
N LEU A 95 -17.90 7.16 7.14
CA LEU A 95 -17.01 7.94 8.01
C LEU A 95 -17.80 9.13 8.59
N ASP A 96 -18.85 8.82 9.35
CA ASP A 96 -19.54 9.79 10.21
C ASP A 96 -18.73 9.88 11.51
N HIS A 97 -17.67 10.69 11.48
CA HIS A 97 -16.99 11.11 12.69
C HIS A 97 -17.75 12.32 13.26
N ALA A 98 -18.67 12.00 14.18
CA ALA A 98 -19.37 12.93 15.07
C ALA A 98 -18.43 13.84 15.88
#